data_AF-A0A7K3D4U9-F1
#
_entry.id   AF-A0A7K3D4U9-F1
#
_cell.length_a   1.000
_cell.length_b   1.000
_cell.length_c   1.000
_cell.angle_alpha   90.00
_cell.angle_beta   90.00
_cell.angle_gamma   90.00
#
_symmetry.space_group_name_H-M   'P 1'
#
loop_
_entity.id
_entity.type
_entity.pdbx_description
1 polymer ?
#
loop_
_entity_poly.entity_id
_entity_poly.type
_entity_poly.pdbx_seq_one_letter_code
_entity_poly.pdbx_strand_id
1 'polypeptide(L)'
;LDLVVNVDPPADHKDYLHRGGRTARAGGSGSVVTLVTSAQRRGMTRLMAAAGIRPHTAAVRSGEAELARITGAQAPSGTPVTIPAPSKAPSDRGGPRGRRPRDGRARRAYAARTRTDAAA
;
A
#
# COMPACT_ATOMS: atom_id res chain seq x y z
N LEU A 1 -10.46 -0.18 10.76
CA LEU A 1 -10.93 0.83 9.78
C LEU A 1 -12.43 0.67 9.63
N ASP A 2 -13.27 1.45 10.25
CA ASP A 2 -14.69 1.07 10.29
C ASP A 2 -15.41 1.28 8.95
N LEU A 3 -14.85 2.15 8.11
CA LEU A 3 -15.32 2.46 6.76
C LEU A 3 -14.14 2.65 5.79
N VAL A 4 -14.31 2.17 4.55
CA VAL A 4 -13.47 2.51 3.39
C VAL A 4 -14.38 3.08 2.31
N VAL A 5 -14.01 4.21 1.72
CA VAL A 5 -14.75 4.83 0.61
C VAL A 5 -13.85 4.88 -0.62
N ASN A 6 -14.22 4.12 -1.65
CA ASN A 6 -13.66 4.25 -2.98
C ASN A 6 -14.42 5.37 -3.70
N VAL A 7 -13.79 6.54 -3.81
CA VAL A 7 -14.35 7.68 -4.55
C VAL A 7 -14.48 7.34 -6.03
N ASP A 8 -13.48 6.66 -6.57
CA ASP A 8 -13.49 6.08 -7.91
C ASP A 8 -13.52 4.54 -7.85
N PRO A 9 -14.20 3.86 -8.79
CA PRO A 9 -14.20 2.40 -8.84
C PRO A 9 -12.79 1.83 -9.03
N PRO A 10 -12.39 0.79 -8.27
CA PRO A 10 -11.14 0.06 -8.52
C PRO A 10 -11.10 -0.55 -9.92
N ALA A 11 -9.89 -0.71 -10.47
CA ALA A 11 -9.71 -1.22 -11.83
C ALA A 11 -10.06 -2.71 -11.97
N ASP A 12 -9.83 -3.50 -10.91
CA ASP A 12 -10.11 -4.94 -10.89
C ASP A 12 -10.51 -5.44 -9.48
N HIS A 13 -10.91 -6.72 -9.44
CA HIS A 13 -11.41 -7.36 -8.22
C HIS A 13 -10.33 -7.60 -7.17
N LYS A 14 -9.06 -7.75 -7.55
CA LYS A 14 -7.96 -7.92 -6.60
C LYS A 14 -7.67 -6.60 -5.90
N ASP A 15 -7.60 -5.50 -6.68
CA ASP A 15 -7.46 -4.15 -6.15
C ASP A 15 -8.61 -3.82 -5.19
N TYR A 16 -9.85 -4.15 -5.55
CA TYR A 16 -10.99 -3.99 -4.65
C TYR A 16 -10.82 -4.75 -3.32
N LEU A 17 -10.41 -6.02 -3.37
CA LEU A 17 -10.24 -6.84 -2.16
C LEU A 17 -9.08 -6.35 -1.27
N HIS A 18 -7.99 -5.89 -1.88
CA HIS A 18 -6.85 -5.30 -1.17
C HIS A 18 -7.24 -3.98 -0.49
N ARG A 19 -7.90 -3.07 -1.20
CA ARG A 19 -8.38 -1.79 -0.64
C ARG A 19 -9.45 -1.97 0.42
N GLY A 20 -10.37 -2.91 0.21
CA GLY A 20 -11.44 -3.23 1.16
C GLY A 20 -10.92 -3.84 2.46
N GLY A 21 -9.66 -4.28 2.50
CA GLY A 21 -9.04 -4.83 3.69
C GLY A 21 -9.61 -6.18 4.10
N ARG A 22 -10.19 -6.96 3.16
CA ARG A 22 -10.71 -8.30 3.48
C ARG A 22 -9.63 -9.25 4.00
N THR A 23 -8.37 -9.01 3.65
CA THR A 23 -7.22 -9.86 3.99
C THR A 23 -6.39 -9.37 5.18
N ALA A 24 -6.57 -8.12 5.64
CA ALA A 24 -5.70 -7.51 6.66
C ALA A 24 -6.38 -7.26 8.02
N ARG A 25 -7.69 -7.51 8.14
CA ARG A 25 -8.49 -7.08 9.30
C ARG A 25 -8.46 -7.99 10.52
N ALA A 26 -7.63 -9.02 10.58
CA ALA A 26 -7.59 -9.96 11.71
C ALA A 26 -8.99 -10.41 12.22
N GLY A 27 -9.98 -10.52 11.33
CA GLY A 27 -11.36 -10.88 11.67
C GLY A 27 -12.35 -9.73 11.98
N GLY A 28 -11.91 -8.47 11.99
CA GLY A 28 -12.80 -7.32 12.26
C GLY A 28 -13.77 -6.99 11.12
N SER A 29 -15.01 -6.63 11.47
CA SER A 29 -16.03 -6.13 10.54
C SER A 29 -15.80 -4.68 10.13
N GLY A 30 -16.41 -4.26 9.03
CA GLY A 30 -16.40 -2.88 8.55
C GLY A 30 -17.10 -2.75 7.20
N SER A 31 -17.36 -1.52 6.78
CA SER A 31 -18.09 -1.23 5.54
C SER A 31 -17.14 -0.75 4.44
N VAL A 32 -17.41 -1.16 3.20
CA VAL A 32 -16.74 -0.64 2.01
C VAL A 32 -17.80 -0.04 1.10
N VAL A 33 -17.70 1.26 0.84
CA VAL A 33 -18.57 2.00 -0.07
C VAL A 33 -17.79 2.32 -1.34
N THR A 34 -18.41 2.12 -2.51
CA THR A 34 -17.82 2.52 -3.79
C THR A 34 -18.82 3.39 -4.51
N LEU A 35 -18.41 4.61 -4.84
CA LEU A 35 -19.22 5.52 -5.63
C LEU A 35 -19.06 5.14 -7.10
N VAL A 36 -20.18 5.06 -7.81
CA VAL A 36 -20.19 4.71 -9.23
C VAL A 36 -21.13 5.64 -9.97
N THR A 37 -20.71 6.11 -11.13
CA THR A 37 -21.60 6.79 -12.07
C THR A 37 -22.53 5.79 -12.76
N SER A 38 -23.58 6.30 -13.42
CA SER A 38 -24.49 5.49 -14.23
C SER A 38 -23.76 4.69 -15.32
N ALA A 39 -22.76 5.29 -15.96
CA ALA A 39 -21.93 4.66 -17.00
C ALA A 39 -21.06 3.52 -16.44
N GLN A 40 -20.54 3.67 -15.22
CA GLN A 40 -19.65 2.68 -14.58
C GLN A 40 -20.40 1.50 -13.94
N ARG A 41 -21.71 1.63 -13.69
CA ARG A 41 -22.52 0.62 -12.97
C ARG A 41 -22.35 -0.80 -13.50
N ARG A 42 -22.45 -1.00 -14.82
CA ARG A 42 -22.32 -2.34 -15.44
C ARG A 42 -20.94 -2.96 -15.22
N GLY A 43 -19.88 -2.16 -15.33
CA GLY A 43 -18.51 -2.61 -15.06
C GLY A 43 -18.34 -3.02 -13.60
N MET A 44 -18.85 -2.20 -12.68
CA MET A 44 -18.78 -2.48 -11.26
C MET A 44 -19.53 -3.76 -10.87
N THR A 45 -20.72 -4.00 -11.43
CA THR A 45 -21.46 -5.25 -11.18
C THR A 45 -20.66 -6.50 -11.57
N ARG A 46 -19.95 -6.46 -12.70
CA ARG A 46 -19.08 -7.56 -13.14
C ARG A 46 -17.88 -7.74 -12.21
N LEU A 47 -17.27 -6.64 -11.77
CA LEU A 47 -16.15 -6.64 -10.83
C LEU A 47 -16.56 -7.26 -9.48
N MET A 48 -17.74 -6.90 -8.96
CA MET A 48 -18.28 -7.48 -7.71
C MET A 48 -18.56 -8.97 -7.84
N ALA A 49 -19.11 -9.41 -8.97
CA ALA A 49 -19.30 -10.84 -9.25
C ALA A 49 -17.96 -11.60 -9.28
N ALA A 50 -16.94 -11.04 -9.94
CA ALA A 50 -15.59 -11.62 -9.97
C ALA A 50 -14.94 -11.67 -8.58
N ALA A 51 -15.25 -10.72 -7.70
CA ALA A 51 -14.83 -10.72 -6.31
C ALA A 51 -15.64 -11.68 -5.41
N GLY A 52 -16.72 -12.31 -5.93
CA GLY A 52 -17.64 -13.13 -5.15
C GLY A 52 -18.47 -12.33 -4.14
N ILE A 53 -18.68 -11.03 -4.39
CA ILE A 53 -19.37 -10.11 -3.48
C ILE A 53 -20.76 -9.80 -4.03
N ARG A 54 -21.78 -9.87 -3.15
CA ARG A 54 -23.12 -9.36 -3.42
C ARG A 54 -23.29 -8.00 -2.75
N PRO A 55 -23.14 -6.88 -3.48
CA PRO A 55 -23.22 -5.56 -2.87
C PRO A 55 -24.68 -5.16 -2.63
N HIS A 56 -24.92 -4.42 -1.54
CA HIS A 56 -26.11 -3.58 -1.46
C HIS A 56 -25.94 -2.40 -2.41
N THR A 57 -26.99 -2.07 -3.17
CA THR A 57 -26.93 -1.01 -4.18
C THR A 57 -28.01 0.03 -3.89
N ALA A 58 -27.60 1.28 -3.65
CA ALA A 58 -28.51 2.41 -3.51
C ALA A 58 -28.28 3.39 -4.67
N ALA A 59 -29.35 3.93 -5.23
CA ALA A 59 -29.28 5.09 -6.12
C ALA A 59 -29.47 6.34 -5.25
N VAL A 60 -28.46 7.21 -5.22
CA VAL A 60 -28.46 8.42 -4.39
C VAL A 60 -27.95 9.61 -5.18
N ARG A 61 -28.35 10.81 -4.76
CA ARG A 61 -27.76 12.08 -5.21
C ARG A 61 -26.91 12.70 -4.12
N SER A 62 -26.08 13.68 -4.50
CA SER A 62 -25.32 14.47 -3.54
C SER A 62 -26.26 15.17 -2.55
N GLY A 63 -25.94 15.13 -1.27
CA GLY A 63 -26.72 15.74 -0.19
C GLY A 63 -27.94 14.94 0.27
N GLU A 64 -28.29 13.82 -0.37
CA GLU A 64 -29.38 12.98 0.11
C GLU A 64 -29.03 12.29 1.43
N ALA A 65 -30.02 12.20 2.33
CA ALA A 65 -29.84 11.65 3.67
C ALA A 65 -29.36 10.19 3.67
N GLU A 66 -29.71 9.40 2.65
CA GLU A 66 -29.27 8.01 2.54
C GLU A 66 -27.76 7.88 2.34
N LEU A 67 -27.13 8.78 1.56
CA LEU A 67 -25.69 8.78 1.37
C LEU A 67 -24.97 9.08 2.70
N ALA A 68 -25.48 10.04 3.47
CA ALA A 68 -24.96 10.38 4.79
C ALA A 68 -25.14 9.22 5.79
N ARG A 69 -26.29 8.53 5.78
CA ARG A 69 -26.54 7.35 6.62
C ARG A 69 -25.56 6.20 6.33
N ILE A 70 -25.34 5.88 5.06
CA ILE A 70 -24.46 4.76 4.65
C ILE A 70 -23.00 5.03 5.00
N THR A 71 -22.55 6.28 4.84
CA THR A 71 -21.15 6.67 5.00
C THR A 71 -20.82 7.25 6.37
N GLY A 72 -21.82 7.57 7.19
CA GLY A 72 -21.62 8.35 8.41
C GLY A 72 -21.12 9.78 8.15
N ALA A 73 -21.25 10.29 6.92
CA ALA A 73 -20.73 11.61 6.57
C ALA A 73 -21.36 12.71 7.44
N GLN A 74 -20.50 13.60 7.94
CA GLN A 74 -20.86 14.78 8.72
C GLN A 74 -20.29 16.03 8.05
N ALA A 75 -20.88 17.19 8.32
CA ALA A 75 -20.32 18.45 7.89
C ALA A 75 -18.92 18.63 8.51
N PRO A 76 -17.86 18.88 7.72
CA PRO A 76 -16.54 19.14 8.28
C PRO A 76 -16.57 20.43 9.10
N SER A 77 -15.75 20.49 10.15
CA SER A 77 -15.70 21.67 11.05
C SER A 77 -15.24 22.95 10.36
N GLY A 78 -14.57 22.84 9.20
CA GLY A 78 -13.97 23.96 8.49
C GLY A 78 -12.63 24.44 9.08
N THR A 79 -12.28 24.01 10.29
CA THR A 79 -10.99 24.30 10.92
C THR A 79 -9.90 23.40 10.33
N PRO A 80 -8.81 23.95 9.74
CA PRO A 80 -7.71 23.15 9.23
C PRO A 80 -7.04 22.32 10.34
N VAL A 81 -6.71 21.07 10.05
CA VAL A 81 -5.94 20.22 10.95
C VAL A 81 -4.46 20.59 10.84
N THR A 82 -3.84 21.03 11.93
CA THR A 82 -2.38 21.24 11.98
C THR A 82 -1.70 19.88 12.02
N ILE A 83 -1.08 19.47 10.91
CA ILE A 83 -0.23 18.28 10.88
C ILE A 83 1.14 18.70 11.41
N PRO A 84 1.61 18.18 12.57
CA PRO A 84 2.93 18.51 13.07
C PRO A 84 3.98 18.09 12.04
N ALA A 85 4.94 18.98 11.80
CA ALA A 85 6.06 18.66 10.91
C ALA A 85 6.76 17.38 11.43
N PRO A 86 7.08 16.41 10.55
CA PRO A 86 7.76 15.20 10.98
C PRO A 86 9.06 15.60 11.69
N SER A 87 9.22 15.19 12.96
CA SER A 87 10.44 15.48 13.70
C SER A 87 11.58 14.80 12.96
N LYS A 88 12.59 15.56 12.52
CA LYS A 88 13.81 14.98 11.98
C LYS A 88 14.37 14.05 13.04
N ALA A 89 14.46 12.76 12.73
CA ALA A 89 15.19 11.81 13.56
C ALA A 89 16.59 12.40 13.82
N PRO A 90 17.13 12.29 15.05
CA PRO A 90 18.49 12.74 15.31
C PRO A 90 19.42 12.07 14.30
N SER A 91 20.11 12.87 13.47
CA SER A 91 21.25 12.34 12.73
C SER A 91 22.28 12.00 13.78
N ASP A 92 22.60 10.72 13.96
CA ASP A 92 23.76 10.30 14.75
C ASP A 92 25.00 10.97 14.15
N ARG A 93 25.36 12.12 14.70
CA ARG A 93 26.57 12.88 14.41
C ARG A 93 27.44 12.84 15.66
N GLY A 94 28.17 11.73 15.79
CA GLY A 94 29.37 11.61 16.61
C GLY A 94 30.07 10.31 16.23
N GLY A 95 31.35 10.25 15.87
CA GLY A 95 32.47 11.18 15.77
C GLY A 95 33.70 10.34 15.37
N PRO A 96 34.85 10.93 14.99
CA PRO A 96 35.93 10.21 14.31
C PRO A 96 36.83 9.44 15.29
N ARG A 97 37.13 8.16 15.01
CA ARG A 97 38.27 7.33 15.52
C ARG A 97 38.16 5.94 14.85
N GLY A 98 39.16 5.31 14.24
CA GLY A 98 40.59 5.59 14.24
C GLY A 98 41.26 5.17 12.94
N ARG A 99 42.38 5.85 12.68
CA ARG A 99 43.28 5.64 11.55
C ARG A 99 44.50 4.86 12.07
N ARG A 100 44.75 3.69 11.45
CA ARG A 100 46.05 2.99 11.23
C ARG A 100 46.68 2.17 12.38
N PRO A 101 47.61 1.21 12.12
CA PRO A 101 48.40 0.98 10.90
C PRO A 101 48.44 -0.46 10.33
N ARG A 102 49.11 -0.58 9.18
CA ARG A 102 49.52 -1.80 8.46
C ARG A 102 50.53 -2.63 9.27
N ASP A 103 50.43 -3.94 9.17
CA ASP A 103 51.52 -4.92 9.02
C ASP A 103 50.84 -6.22 8.52
N GLY A 104 51.30 -6.98 7.53
CA GLY A 104 52.63 -7.16 7.00
C GLY A 104 52.84 -8.68 6.86
N ARG A 105 52.92 -9.16 5.61
CA ARG A 105 53.52 -10.43 5.18
C ARG A 105 52.74 -11.76 5.35
N ALA A 106 52.44 -12.30 4.16
CA ALA A 106 52.83 -13.63 3.70
C ALA A 106 52.09 -14.85 4.29
N ARG A 107 51.33 -15.54 3.43
CA ARG A 107 51.75 -16.86 2.90
C ARG A 107 51.36 -17.01 1.43
N ARG A 108 52.39 -17.04 0.59
CA ARG A 108 52.41 -17.67 -0.73
C ARG A 108 52.25 -19.19 -0.57
N ALA A 109 51.80 -19.80 -1.67
CA ALA A 109 52.05 -21.19 -2.09
C ALA A 109 51.03 -22.25 -1.66
N TYR A 110 50.14 -22.58 -2.59
CA TYR A 110 50.11 -23.92 -3.20
C TYR A 110 49.73 -23.75 -4.69
N ALA A 111 50.72 -23.84 -5.58
CA ALA A 111 50.86 -24.91 -6.59
C ALA A 111 49.86 -24.72 -7.76
N ALA A 112 50.22 -24.08 -8.88
CA ALA A 112 51.21 -24.46 -9.90
C ALA A 112 50.97 -25.84 -10.53
N ARG A 113 50.91 -25.80 -11.88
CA ARG A 113 50.93 -26.88 -12.90
C ARG A 113 49.53 -27.26 -13.41
N THR A 114 49.22 -27.23 -14.70
CA THR A 114 50.05 -27.08 -15.91
C THR A 114 49.14 -26.74 -17.08
N ARG A 115 49.60 -25.81 -17.96
CA ARG A 115 49.11 -25.71 -19.33
C ARG A 115 49.57 -26.94 -20.11
N THR A 116 48.75 -27.39 -21.04
CA THR A 116 49.24 -27.95 -22.31
C THR A 116 48.34 -27.40 -23.41
N ASP A 117 48.96 -26.71 -24.36
CA ASP A 117 48.46 -26.47 -25.71
C ASP A 117 48.07 -27.79 -26.37
N ALA A 118 47.08 -27.77 -27.27
CA ALA A 118 47.27 -28.13 -28.67
C ALA A 118 45.96 -28.08 -29.45
N ALA A 119 46.10 -27.69 -30.71
CA ALA A 119 45.07 -27.50 -31.73
C ALA A 119 44.35 -28.78 -32.18
N ALA A 120 43.13 -28.58 -32.69
CA ALA A 120 42.61 -29.19 -33.92
C ALA A 120 41.51 -28.30 -34.49
#